data_AF-A0A1J5TIR7-F1
#
_entry.id   AF-A0A1J5TIR7-F1
#
_cell.length_a   1.000
_cell.length_b   1.000
_cell.length_c   1.000
_cell.angle_alpha   90.00
_cell.angle_beta   90.00
_cell.angle_gamma   90.00
#
_symmetry.space_group_name_H-M   'P 1'
#
loop_
_entity.id
_entity.type
_entity.pdbx_description
1 polymer ?
#
loop_
_entity_poly.entity_id
_entity_poly.type
_entity_poly.pdbx_seq_one_letter_code
_entity_poly.pdbx_strand_id
1 'polypeptide(L)'
;MEEPELRIGGWVQQKKRGKIRRLFSFLLIITVGLIVGGPALVSYHSVDVDDGSLYLNAGVWNGPFENENTKEFNGHLKISKKSYESLDGESGKLIILSLSSLVNLENLNYQNIVVNKVKQQMVNEGLELQSNGNILTEVNSVLPIGTSIYQWTAKTTDDSIYFSSDYDGELFVKVYSWSLCTGPMEEFDCKAIISIAIGVAQKDILQATDLIENVRI
;
A
#
# COMPACT_ATOMS: atom_id res chain seq x y z
N MET A 1 37.00 19.77 -62.91
CA MET A 1 35.95 19.49 -63.91
C MET A 1 34.82 18.85 -63.12
N GLU A 2 33.92 19.70 -62.63
CA GLU A 2 32.78 19.31 -61.78
C GLU A 2 31.61 18.98 -62.70
N GLU A 3 30.98 17.84 -62.46
CA GLU A 3 29.80 17.41 -63.19
C GLU A 3 28.59 18.27 -62.78
N PRO A 4 27.79 18.77 -63.74
CA PRO A 4 26.63 19.57 -63.41
C PRO A 4 25.50 18.65 -62.94
N GLU A 5 25.13 18.76 -61.67
CA GLU A 5 23.91 18.15 -61.15
C GLU A 5 22.70 18.78 -61.86
N LEU A 6 22.08 18.00 -62.76
CA LEU A 6 20.80 18.29 -63.39
C LEU A 6 19.71 18.48 -62.32
N ARG A 7 19.45 19.74 -61.97
CA ARG A 7 18.28 20.15 -61.18
C ARG A 7 17.05 20.21 -62.07
N ILE A 8 16.27 19.14 -62.06
CA ILE A 8 14.88 19.13 -62.51
C ILE A 8 14.02 18.78 -61.30
N GLY A 9 13.23 19.74 -60.83
CA GLY A 9 12.26 19.55 -59.76
C GLY A 9 12.79 19.93 -58.38
N GLY A 10 12.33 21.07 -57.87
CA GLY A 10 12.57 21.55 -56.51
C GLY A 10 11.86 20.69 -55.46
N TRP A 11 12.34 19.48 -55.23
CA TRP A 11 12.01 18.68 -54.05
C TRP A 11 13.28 18.47 -53.24
N VAL A 12 13.53 19.38 -52.30
CA VAL A 12 14.42 19.06 -51.19
C VAL A 12 13.72 17.96 -50.40
N GLN A 13 14.15 16.72 -50.61
CA GLN A 13 13.69 15.59 -49.83
C GLN A 13 13.99 15.92 -48.36
N GLN A 14 12.97 16.22 -47.55
CA GLN A 14 13.10 16.41 -46.11
C GLN A 14 13.52 15.06 -45.46
N LYS A 15 14.77 14.65 -45.68
CA LYS A 15 15.41 13.52 -45.02
C LYS A 15 15.62 13.91 -43.56
N LYS A 16 14.68 13.52 -42.69
CA LYS A 16 14.91 13.10 -41.29
C LYS A 16 13.62 12.89 -40.46
N ARG A 17 12.44 13.30 -40.91
CA ARG A 17 11.20 13.22 -40.10
C ARG A 17 10.60 11.80 -39.95
N GLY A 18 10.80 10.92 -40.93
CA GLY A 18 10.17 9.58 -40.95
C GLY A 18 10.70 8.59 -39.91
N LYS A 19 12.00 8.59 -39.62
CA LYS A 19 12.61 7.69 -38.62
C LYS A 19 12.18 8.04 -37.19
N ILE A 20 12.11 9.33 -36.89
CA ILE A 20 11.64 9.84 -35.59
C ILE A 20 10.16 9.46 -35.39
N ARG A 21 9.31 9.65 -36.40
CA ARG A 21 7.90 9.24 -36.32
C ARG A 21 7.73 7.74 -36.07
N ARG A 22 8.55 6.90 -36.72
CA ARG A 22 8.53 5.43 -36.49
C ARG A 22 8.97 5.08 -35.07
N LEU A 23 9.99 5.74 -34.53
CA LEU A 23 10.42 5.57 -33.15
C LEU A 23 9.30 5.95 -32.18
N PHE A 24 8.67 7.11 -32.37
CA PHE A 24 7.54 7.55 -31.54
C PHE A 24 6.35 6.60 -31.62
N SER A 25 5.98 6.12 -32.82
CA SER A 25 4.91 5.13 -32.96
C SER A 25 5.24 3.82 -32.24
N PHE A 26 6.49 3.36 -32.30
CA PHE A 26 6.91 2.15 -31.60
C PHE A 26 6.89 2.34 -30.07
N LEU A 27 7.41 3.47 -29.58
CA LEU A 27 7.34 3.85 -28.17
C LEU A 27 5.90 3.91 -27.69
N LEU A 28 5.01 4.52 -28.47
CA LEU A 28 3.59 4.62 -28.13
C LEU A 28 2.93 3.24 -28.03
N ILE A 29 3.24 2.32 -28.95
CA ILE A 29 2.74 0.95 -28.89
C ILE A 29 3.23 0.26 -27.61
N ILE A 30 4.51 0.40 -27.26
CA ILE A 30 5.07 -0.16 -26.02
C ILE A 30 4.38 0.45 -24.80
N THR A 31 4.24 1.78 -24.74
CA THR A 31 3.61 2.47 -23.60
C THR A 31 2.17 2.04 -23.43
N VAL A 32 1.39 1.97 -24.51
CA VAL A 32 0.00 1.49 -24.45
C VAL A 32 -0.04 0.02 -24.03
N GLY A 33 0.86 -0.81 -24.56
CA GLY A 33 1.01 -2.21 -24.15
C GLY A 33 1.31 -2.36 -22.66
N LEU A 34 2.17 -1.53 -22.09
CA LEU A 34 2.49 -1.52 -20.67
C LEU A 34 1.33 -1.00 -19.81
N ILE A 35 0.60 0.02 -20.26
CA ILE A 35 -0.57 0.54 -19.51
C ILE A 35 -1.67 -0.52 -19.43
N VAL A 36 -1.92 -1.24 -20.53
CA VAL A 36 -3.00 -2.24 -20.61
C VAL A 36 -2.56 -3.60 -20.06
N GLY A 37 -1.33 -4.02 -20.34
CA GLY A 37 -0.79 -5.33 -19.95
C GLY A 37 -0.09 -5.35 -18.59
N GLY A 38 0.41 -4.21 -18.10
CA GLY A 38 1.08 -4.10 -16.81
C GLY A 38 0.27 -4.62 -15.61
N PRO A 39 -1.05 -4.41 -15.51
CA PRO A 39 -1.87 -4.97 -14.42
C PRO A 39 -1.89 -6.51 -14.38
N ALA A 40 -1.62 -7.19 -15.50
CA ALA A 40 -1.53 -8.64 -15.56
C ALA A 40 -0.23 -9.17 -14.95
N LEU A 41 0.81 -8.33 -14.83
CA LEU A 41 2.10 -8.68 -14.25
C LEU A 41 2.11 -8.56 -12.72
N VAL A 42 1.20 -7.78 -12.15
CA VAL A 42 1.06 -7.63 -10.70
C VAL A 42 0.16 -8.75 -10.18
N SER A 43 0.57 -9.51 -9.16
CA SER A 43 -0.32 -10.46 -8.49
C SER A 43 -0.81 -9.89 -7.16
N TYR A 44 -1.95 -10.39 -6.66
CA TYR A 44 -2.31 -10.12 -5.27
C TYR A 44 -1.33 -10.84 -4.36
N HIS A 45 -0.83 -10.15 -3.36
CA HIS A 45 -0.14 -10.76 -2.24
C HIS A 45 -1.00 -10.58 -1.00
N SER A 46 -1.39 -11.68 -0.36
CA SER A 46 -2.09 -11.65 0.91
C SER A 46 -1.14 -12.05 2.01
N VAL A 47 -1.28 -11.46 3.18
CA VAL A 47 -0.38 -11.69 4.31
C VAL A 47 -1.18 -12.10 5.52
N ASP A 48 -0.76 -13.19 6.16
CA ASP A 48 -1.34 -13.69 7.40
C ASP A 48 -0.43 -13.41 8.59
N VAL A 49 -1.04 -13.39 9.78
CA VAL A 49 -0.30 -13.42 11.03
C VAL A 49 0.07 -14.88 11.28
N ASP A 50 1.37 -15.14 11.42
CA ASP A 50 1.91 -16.48 11.67
C ASP A 50 1.52 -17.00 13.07
N ASP A 51 1.60 -18.32 13.27
CA ASP A 51 1.31 -19.02 14.52
C ASP A 51 2.31 -18.65 15.65
N GLY A 52 3.24 -17.72 15.41
CA GLY A 52 4.14 -17.18 16.42
C GLY A 52 3.49 -16.16 17.36
N SER A 53 2.31 -15.62 17.03
CA SER A 53 1.64 -14.63 17.87
C SER A 53 1.11 -15.25 19.17
N LEU A 54 1.52 -14.67 20.30
CA LEU A 54 1.06 -15.10 21.62
C LEU A 54 -0.44 -14.87 21.78
N TYR A 55 -0.93 -13.70 21.38
CA TYR A 55 -2.31 -13.29 21.63
C TYR A 55 -3.32 -13.93 20.67
N LEU A 56 -2.89 -14.28 19.46
CA LEU A 56 -3.69 -15.11 18.55
C LEU A 56 -3.80 -16.55 19.08
N ASN A 57 -2.69 -17.14 19.50
CA ASN A 57 -2.67 -18.51 20.05
C ASN A 57 -3.40 -18.65 21.38
N ALA A 58 -3.34 -17.63 22.22
CA ALA A 58 -4.06 -17.60 23.50
C ALA A 58 -5.56 -17.32 23.33
N GLY A 59 -6.02 -17.02 22.11
CA GLY A 59 -7.42 -16.68 21.81
C GLY A 59 -7.85 -15.31 22.36
N VAL A 60 -6.91 -14.41 22.65
CA VAL A 60 -7.21 -13.04 23.07
C VAL A 60 -7.60 -12.18 21.87
N TRP A 61 -7.05 -12.51 20.70
CA TRP A 61 -7.41 -11.97 19.40
C TRP A 61 -7.88 -13.10 18.49
N ASN A 62 -8.78 -12.79 17.55
CA ASN A 62 -9.35 -13.72 16.58
C ASN A 62 -9.23 -13.17 15.16
N GLY A 63 -9.35 -14.07 14.18
CA GLY A 63 -9.33 -13.76 12.76
C GLY A 63 -8.58 -14.83 11.96
N PRO A 64 -8.30 -14.57 10.68
CA PRO A 64 -8.73 -13.40 9.92
C PRO A 64 -10.25 -13.43 9.63
N PHE A 65 -10.95 -12.30 9.74
CA PHE A 65 -12.39 -12.18 9.46
C PHE A 65 -12.67 -11.62 8.07
N GLU A 66 -12.23 -10.39 7.79
CA GLU A 66 -12.37 -9.78 6.48
C GLU A 66 -11.22 -10.26 5.59
N ASN A 67 -11.54 -10.72 4.37
CA ASN A 67 -10.53 -11.04 3.36
C ASN A 67 -10.98 -10.43 2.03
N GLU A 68 -10.59 -9.18 1.81
CA GLU A 68 -11.01 -8.39 0.65
C GLU A 68 -9.84 -8.15 -0.30
N ASN A 69 -10.10 -8.27 -1.60
CA ASN A 69 -9.12 -8.01 -2.64
C ASN A 69 -9.62 -6.87 -3.54
N THR A 70 -8.96 -5.72 -3.49
CA THR A 70 -9.31 -4.53 -4.27
C THR A 70 -8.22 -4.17 -5.28
N LYS A 71 -8.58 -3.34 -6.27
CA LYS A 71 -7.66 -2.88 -7.33
C LYS A 71 -7.76 -1.38 -7.45
N GLU A 72 -6.62 -0.72 -7.59
CA GLU A 72 -6.51 0.70 -7.85
C GLU A 72 -5.66 0.96 -9.09
N PHE A 73 -5.77 2.18 -9.64
CA PHE A 73 -5.05 2.61 -10.83
C PHE A 73 -5.19 1.61 -11.99
N ASN A 74 -6.41 1.17 -12.29
CA ASN A 74 -6.69 0.14 -13.31
C ASN A 74 -5.99 -1.21 -13.08
N GLY A 75 -5.69 -1.56 -11.83
CA GLY A 75 -5.07 -2.83 -11.44
C GLY A 75 -3.55 -2.83 -11.43
N HIS A 76 -2.90 -1.66 -11.62
CA HIS A 76 -1.47 -1.47 -11.40
C HIS A 76 -1.09 -1.47 -9.90
N LEU A 77 -2.08 -1.28 -9.04
CA LEU A 77 -1.97 -1.51 -7.61
C LEU A 77 -3.04 -2.52 -7.20
N LYS A 78 -2.62 -3.64 -6.60
CA LYS A 78 -3.51 -4.67 -6.05
C LYS A 78 -3.38 -4.66 -4.55
N ILE A 79 -4.50 -4.69 -3.85
CA ILE A 79 -4.52 -4.57 -2.39
C ILE A 79 -5.29 -5.76 -1.83
N SER A 80 -4.68 -6.48 -0.89
CA SER A 80 -5.35 -7.49 -0.07
C SER A 80 -5.52 -6.91 1.34
N LYS A 81 -6.75 -6.93 1.87
CA LYS A 81 -7.10 -6.50 3.23
C LYS A 81 -7.41 -7.73 4.06
N LYS A 82 -6.82 -7.81 5.25
CA LYS A 82 -7.21 -8.74 6.31
C LYS A 82 -7.49 -8.02 7.62
N SER A 83 -8.48 -8.48 8.38
CA SER A 83 -8.79 -7.94 9.70
C SER A 83 -8.72 -9.01 10.79
N TYR A 84 -8.27 -8.59 11.97
CA TYR A 84 -8.25 -9.33 13.22
C TYR A 84 -8.86 -8.46 14.30
N GLU A 85 -9.56 -9.06 15.26
CA GLU A 85 -10.32 -8.35 16.28
C GLU A 85 -10.07 -8.98 17.64
N SER A 86 -10.15 -8.18 18.71
CA SER A 86 -10.06 -8.71 20.07
C SER A 86 -11.28 -9.60 20.36
N LEU A 87 -11.07 -10.64 21.16
CA LEU A 87 -12.10 -11.63 21.51
C LEU A 87 -13.31 -11.00 22.22
N ASP A 88 -13.09 -9.93 22.98
CA ASP A 88 -14.16 -9.19 23.67
C ASP A 88 -15.06 -8.40 22.71
N GLY A 89 -14.68 -8.27 21.44
CA GLY A 89 -15.50 -7.65 20.40
C GLY A 89 -15.58 -6.13 20.48
N GLU A 90 -14.78 -5.48 21.33
CA GLU A 90 -14.85 -4.03 21.52
C GLU A 90 -13.50 -3.35 21.77
N SER A 91 -12.49 -4.07 22.30
CA SER A 91 -11.26 -3.42 22.75
C SER A 91 -10.26 -3.09 21.64
N GLY A 92 -10.20 -3.87 20.56
CA GLY A 92 -9.20 -3.65 19.53
C GLY A 92 -9.47 -4.30 18.18
N LYS A 93 -9.07 -3.61 17.12
CA LYS A 93 -9.13 -4.09 15.74
C LYS A 93 -7.79 -3.85 15.05
N LEU A 94 -7.30 -4.85 14.33
CA LEU A 94 -6.08 -4.83 13.55
C LEU A 94 -6.44 -5.05 12.09
N ILE A 95 -6.06 -4.11 11.24
CA ILE A 95 -6.27 -4.17 9.79
C ILE A 95 -4.91 -4.24 9.11
N ILE A 96 -4.69 -5.28 8.31
CA ILE A 96 -3.47 -5.48 7.54
C ILE A 96 -3.80 -5.28 6.06
N LEU A 97 -3.16 -4.29 5.45
CA LEU A 97 -3.20 -4.06 4.01
C LEU A 97 -1.88 -4.53 3.39
N SER A 98 -1.97 -5.45 2.45
CA SER A 98 -0.86 -5.86 1.60
C SER A 98 -1.05 -5.28 0.20
N LEU A 99 -0.18 -4.34 -0.15
CA LEU A 99 -0.16 -3.64 -1.43
C LEU A 99 0.86 -4.34 -2.34
N SER A 100 0.46 -4.65 -3.56
CA SER A 100 1.33 -5.21 -4.59
C SER A 100 1.34 -4.30 -5.81
N SER A 101 2.53 -3.93 -6.27
CA SER A 101 2.73 -3.03 -7.40
C SER A 101 3.91 -3.45 -8.27
N LEU A 102 3.85 -3.10 -9.55
CA LEU A 102 4.96 -3.34 -10.48
C LEU A 102 6.16 -2.41 -10.20
N VAL A 103 5.91 -1.25 -9.60
CA VAL A 103 6.92 -0.21 -9.36
C VAL A 103 7.14 0.00 -7.87
N ASN A 104 8.35 0.41 -7.53
CA ASN A 104 8.69 0.76 -6.15
C ASN A 104 7.84 1.96 -5.66
N LEU A 105 7.06 1.74 -4.61
CA LEU A 105 6.19 2.74 -4.01
C LEU A 105 6.98 3.84 -3.30
N GLU A 106 8.23 3.59 -2.91
CA GLU A 106 9.13 4.61 -2.35
C GLU A 106 9.36 5.75 -3.35
N ASN A 107 9.43 5.43 -4.64
CA ASN A 107 9.56 6.42 -5.72
C ASN A 107 8.29 7.26 -5.92
N LEU A 108 7.16 6.85 -5.34
CA LEU A 108 5.85 7.50 -5.47
C LEU A 108 5.40 8.18 -4.18
N ASN A 109 6.34 8.53 -3.29
CA ASN A 109 6.07 9.10 -1.97
C ASN A 109 5.24 8.13 -1.10
N TYR A 110 5.90 7.05 -0.69
CA TYR A 110 5.30 5.97 0.09
C TYR A 110 4.63 6.46 1.37
N GLN A 111 5.21 7.42 2.07
CA GLN A 111 4.60 8.04 3.26
C GLN A 111 3.20 8.58 2.99
N ASN A 112 3.01 9.33 1.90
CA ASN A 112 1.68 9.84 1.54
C ASN A 112 0.71 8.72 1.17
N ILE A 113 1.19 7.65 0.53
CA ILE A 113 0.37 6.47 0.25
C ILE A 113 -0.10 5.85 1.57
N VAL A 114 0.79 5.64 2.54
CA VAL A 114 0.45 5.10 3.86
C VAL A 114 -0.60 5.97 4.55
N VAL A 115 -0.36 7.28 4.68
CA VAL A 115 -1.29 8.19 5.36
C VAL A 115 -2.67 8.21 4.67
N ASN A 116 -2.71 8.22 3.34
CA ASN A 116 -3.98 8.18 2.62
C ASN A 116 -4.73 6.86 2.82
N LYS A 117 -4.02 5.72 2.83
CA LYS A 117 -4.62 4.41 3.11
C LYS A 117 -5.17 4.34 4.52
N VAL A 118 -4.44 4.85 5.51
CA VAL A 118 -4.91 4.93 6.89
C VAL A 118 -6.18 5.76 6.97
N LYS A 119 -6.19 6.99 6.42
CA LYS A 119 -7.38 7.85 6.39
C LYS A 119 -8.59 7.16 5.72
N GLN A 120 -8.37 6.49 4.59
CA GLN A 120 -9.42 5.74 3.91
C GLN A 120 -9.97 4.61 4.79
N GLN A 121 -9.10 3.84 5.46
CA GLN A 121 -9.56 2.77 6.35
C GLN A 121 -10.29 3.32 7.57
N MET A 122 -9.84 4.42 8.18
CA MET A 122 -10.55 5.02 9.32
C MET A 122 -11.97 5.43 8.92
N VAL A 123 -12.15 6.09 7.77
CA VAL A 123 -13.48 6.44 7.26
C VAL A 123 -14.33 5.19 7.00
N ASN A 124 -13.74 4.14 6.41
CA ASN A 124 -14.46 2.89 6.14
C ASN A 124 -14.89 2.17 7.43
N GLU A 125 -14.15 2.31 8.52
CA GLU A 125 -14.50 1.74 9.83
C GLU A 125 -15.41 2.66 10.66
N GLY A 126 -15.82 3.81 10.12
CA GLY A 126 -16.65 4.81 10.81
C GLY A 126 -15.90 5.53 11.94
N LEU A 127 -14.63 5.87 11.69
CA LEU A 127 -13.75 6.55 12.64
C LEU A 127 -13.23 7.87 12.07
N GLU A 128 -13.12 8.89 12.93
CA GLU A 128 -12.56 10.19 12.61
C GLU A 128 -11.22 10.42 13.31
N LEU A 129 -10.15 10.58 12.52
CA LEU A 129 -8.82 10.95 13.02
C LEU A 129 -8.81 12.39 13.55
N GLN A 130 -8.40 12.57 14.80
CA GLN A 130 -8.40 13.87 15.48
C GLN A 130 -7.15 14.71 15.20
N SER A 131 -6.13 14.16 14.54
CA SER A 131 -4.87 14.85 14.26
C SER A 131 -4.25 14.44 12.93
N ASN A 132 -3.20 15.17 12.51
CA ASN A 132 -2.42 14.82 11.32
C ASN A 132 -1.47 13.62 11.54
N GLY A 133 -1.40 13.10 12.76
CA GLY A 133 -0.55 11.96 13.14
C GLY A 133 0.88 12.35 13.42
N ASN A 134 1.51 11.57 14.30
CA ASN A 134 2.90 11.73 14.67
C ASN A 134 3.71 10.56 14.12
N ILE A 135 4.85 10.86 13.52
CA ILE A 135 5.85 9.85 13.18
C ILE A 135 6.60 9.50 14.46
N LEU A 136 6.63 8.22 14.82
CA LEU A 136 7.37 7.73 15.97
C LEU A 136 8.77 7.29 15.54
N THR A 137 9.77 7.67 16.33
CA THR A 137 11.18 7.27 16.12
C THR A 137 11.54 5.97 16.83
N GLU A 138 10.52 5.21 17.24
CA GLU A 138 10.69 3.90 17.89
C GLU A 138 11.35 2.92 16.92
N VAL A 139 12.27 2.11 17.44
CA VAL A 139 12.91 1.02 16.69
C VAL A 139 12.42 -0.28 17.29
N ASN A 140 11.75 -1.09 16.47
CA ASN A 140 11.39 -2.46 16.82
C ASN A 140 12.33 -3.41 16.08
N SER A 141 13.15 -4.16 16.81
CA SER A 141 14.14 -5.08 16.23
C SER A 141 13.55 -6.33 15.60
N VAL A 142 12.27 -6.65 15.88
CA VAL A 142 11.56 -7.80 15.30
C VAL A 142 11.01 -7.46 13.92
N LEU A 143 10.64 -6.19 13.71
CA LEU A 143 10.11 -5.72 12.43
C LEU A 143 11.22 -5.53 11.38
N PRO A 144 10.87 -5.59 10.08
CA PRO A 144 11.83 -5.36 9.01
C PRO A 144 12.57 -4.02 9.12
N ILE A 145 13.80 -3.99 8.62
CA ILE A 145 14.58 -2.75 8.55
C ILE A 145 13.83 -1.75 7.67
N GLY A 146 13.76 -0.50 8.12
CA GLY A 146 13.07 0.57 7.39
C GLY A 146 11.57 0.67 7.68
N THR A 147 11.03 -0.12 8.63
CA THR A 147 9.65 0.07 9.08
C THR A 147 9.44 1.49 9.61
N SER A 148 8.42 2.17 9.06
CA SER A 148 7.94 3.45 9.53
C SER A 148 6.76 3.25 10.47
N ILE A 149 6.79 3.92 11.62
CA ILE A 149 5.76 3.84 12.65
C ILE A 149 5.07 5.20 12.79
N TYR A 150 3.75 5.18 12.78
CA TYR A 150 2.92 6.36 12.92
C TYR A 150 1.88 6.16 14.03
N GLN A 151 1.46 7.25 14.65
CA GLN A 151 0.43 7.23 15.68
C GLN A 151 -0.56 8.38 15.51
N TRP A 152 -1.84 8.06 15.65
CA TRP A 152 -2.96 9.00 15.71
C TRP A 152 -3.84 8.71 16.92
N THR A 153 -4.70 9.68 17.21
CA THR A 153 -5.91 9.49 18.01
C THR A 153 -7.12 9.59 17.09
N ALA A 154 -8.15 8.79 17.38
CA ALA A 154 -9.40 8.76 16.63
C ALA A 154 -10.60 8.78 17.57
N LYS A 155 -11.76 9.10 17.01
CA LYS A 155 -13.07 8.96 17.68
C LYS A 155 -14.02 8.16 16.79
N THR A 156 -14.98 7.52 17.42
CA THR A 156 -16.08 6.85 16.72
C THR A 156 -17.02 7.89 16.12
N THR A 157 -17.59 7.55 14.97
CA THR A 157 -18.72 8.28 14.40
C THR A 157 -19.99 7.44 14.53
N ASP A 158 -21.14 8.01 14.17
CA ASP A 158 -22.42 7.31 14.15
C ASP A 158 -22.41 6.07 13.22
N ASP A 159 -21.48 6.02 12.26
CA ASP A 159 -21.33 4.94 11.27
C ASP A 159 -20.27 3.89 11.70
N SER A 160 -19.78 3.93 12.94
CA SER A 160 -18.76 3.01 13.45
C SER A 160 -19.20 1.55 13.32
N ILE A 161 -18.34 0.71 12.73
CA ILE A 161 -18.67 -0.69 12.42
C ILE A 161 -18.34 -1.62 13.59
N TYR A 162 -17.13 -1.51 14.12
CA TYR A 162 -16.61 -2.41 15.16
C TYR A 162 -16.72 -1.82 16.57
N PHE A 163 -16.27 -0.57 16.73
CA PHE A 163 -16.31 0.12 18.01
C PHE A 163 -17.72 0.67 18.27
N SER A 164 -18.15 0.73 19.53
CA SER A 164 -19.45 1.32 19.88
C SER A 164 -19.52 2.78 19.43
N SER A 165 -20.57 3.16 18.69
CA SER A 165 -20.82 4.55 18.28
C SER A 165 -20.90 5.49 19.48
N ASP A 166 -21.40 4.99 20.62
CA ASP A 166 -21.59 5.73 21.87
C ASP A 166 -20.32 5.80 22.73
N TYR A 167 -19.17 5.33 22.22
CA TYR A 167 -17.90 5.40 22.94
C TYR A 167 -17.37 6.84 22.95
N ASP A 168 -17.50 7.51 24.09
CA ASP A 168 -17.03 8.90 24.29
C ASP A 168 -15.51 9.02 24.47
N GLY A 169 -14.78 7.91 24.54
CA GLY A 169 -13.33 7.91 24.72
C GLY A 169 -12.54 8.18 23.43
N GLU A 170 -11.23 8.38 23.57
CA GLU A 170 -10.33 8.42 22.43
C GLU A 170 -9.84 7.00 22.10
N LEU A 171 -9.77 6.70 20.80
CA LEU A 171 -9.14 5.48 20.28
C LEU A 171 -7.69 5.79 19.91
N PHE A 172 -6.80 4.87 20.26
CA PHE A 172 -5.41 4.90 19.82
C PHE A 172 -5.32 4.21 18.46
N VAL A 173 -4.64 4.84 17.52
CA VAL A 173 -4.36 4.25 16.20
C VAL A 173 -2.86 4.23 16.01
N LYS A 174 -2.25 3.05 15.90
CA LYS A 174 -0.82 2.89 15.65
C LYS A 174 -0.63 2.11 14.36
N VAL A 175 0.22 2.63 13.48
CA VAL A 175 0.42 2.08 12.14
C VAL A 175 1.88 1.73 11.95
N TYR A 176 2.12 0.53 11.44
CA TYR A 176 3.43 0.03 11.05
C TYR A 176 3.41 -0.22 9.55
N SER A 177 4.41 0.29 8.86
CA SER A 177 4.47 0.17 7.40
C SER A 177 5.89 -0.12 6.93
N TRP A 178 6.02 -1.06 6.01
CA TRP A 178 7.30 -1.41 5.39
C TRP A 178 7.07 -1.90 3.96
N SER A 179 8.10 -1.79 3.14
CA SER A 179 8.08 -2.19 1.75
C SER A 179 9.26 -3.10 1.43
N LEU A 180 9.05 -4.00 0.47
CA LEU A 180 10.04 -4.94 -0.03
C LEU A 180 9.83 -5.10 -1.54
N CYS A 181 10.88 -4.91 -2.32
CA CYS A 181 10.85 -5.14 -3.76
C CYS A 181 11.72 -6.35 -4.11
N THR A 182 11.18 -7.24 -4.94
CA THR A 182 11.91 -8.42 -5.41
C THR A 182 12.08 -8.37 -6.92
N GLY A 183 13.26 -8.01 -7.40
CA GLY A 183 13.49 -7.91 -8.84
C GLY A 183 14.85 -7.35 -9.21
N PRO A 184 15.16 -7.25 -10.51
CA PRO A 184 16.38 -6.60 -10.96
C PRO A 184 16.43 -5.17 -10.42
N MET A 185 17.54 -4.83 -9.77
CA MET A 185 17.78 -3.53 -9.12
C MET A 185 16.79 -3.19 -7.99
N GLU A 186 16.01 -4.15 -7.47
CA GLU A 186 15.03 -3.92 -6.39
C GLU A 186 13.94 -2.88 -6.75
N GLU A 187 13.62 -2.75 -8.04
CA GLU A 187 12.65 -1.76 -8.54
C GLU A 187 11.32 -2.36 -9.02
N PHE A 188 11.26 -3.69 -9.15
CA PHE A 188 10.11 -4.41 -9.70
C PHE A 188 9.53 -5.41 -8.70
N ASP A 189 8.27 -5.78 -8.91
CA ASP A 189 7.48 -6.68 -8.04
C ASP A 189 7.59 -6.27 -6.57
N CYS A 190 7.07 -5.07 -6.31
CA CYS A 190 7.15 -4.40 -5.03
C CYS A 190 5.91 -4.69 -4.20
N LYS A 191 6.16 -5.08 -2.96
CA LYS A 191 5.15 -5.37 -1.95
C LYS A 191 5.31 -4.36 -0.82
N ALA A 192 4.20 -3.90 -0.29
CA ALA A 192 4.21 -3.04 0.89
C ALA A 192 3.13 -3.50 1.85
N ILE A 193 3.46 -3.55 3.13
CA ILE A 193 2.53 -3.87 4.20
C ILE A 193 2.22 -2.59 4.96
N ILE A 194 0.95 -2.38 5.26
CA ILE A 194 0.46 -1.35 6.16
C ILE A 194 -0.43 -2.05 7.19
N SER A 195 0.07 -2.18 8.41
CA SER A 195 -0.67 -2.75 9.53
C SER A 195 -1.17 -1.62 10.42
N ILE A 196 -2.47 -1.54 10.61
CA ILE A 196 -3.19 -0.49 11.35
C ILE A 196 -3.80 -1.15 12.59
N ALA A 197 -3.20 -0.90 13.75
CA ALA A 197 -3.74 -1.29 15.04
C ALA A 197 -4.61 -0.16 15.62
N ILE A 198 -5.82 -0.49 16.01
CA ILE A 198 -6.79 0.41 16.64
C ILE A 198 -7.15 -0.20 18.00
N GLY A 199 -7.13 0.59 19.06
CA GLY A 199 -7.45 0.10 20.40
C GLY A 199 -8.02 1.18 21.32
N VAL A 200 -8.87 0.76 22.25
CA VAL A 200 -9.44 1.64 23.29
C VAL A 200 -8.41 2.00 24.36
N ALA A 201 -7.38 1.17 24.55
CA ALA A 201 -6.27 1.43 25.46
C ALA A 201 -4.91 1.01 24.87
N GLN A 202 -3.84 1.52 25.46
CA GLN A 202 -2.47 1.20 25.04
C GLN A 202 -2.16 -0.30 25.12
N LYS A 203 -2.78 -1.03 26.05
CA LYS A 203 -2.63 -2.48 26.17
C LYS A 203 -3.06 -3.20 24.87
N ASP A 204 -4.11 -2.71 24.21
CA ASP A 204 -4.69 -3.34 23.02
C ASP A 204 -3.77 -3.10 21.81
N ILE A 205 -3.14 -1.93 21.75
CA ILE A 205 -2.09 -1.61 20.77
C ILE A 205 -0.86 -2.51 20.96
N LEU A 206 -0.46 -2.79 22.20
CA LEU A 206 0.67 -3.69 22.47
C LEU A 206 0.35 -5.13 22.05
N GLN A 207 -0.87 -5.60 22.30
CA GLN A 207 -1.31 -6.92 21.84
C GLN A 207 -1.35 -6.99 20.31
N ALA A 208 -1.93 -5.98 19.65
CA ALA A 208 -1.92 -5.91 18.19
C ALA A 208 -0.48 -5.82 17.62
N THR A 209 0.45 -5.19 18.34
CA THR A 209 1.86 -5.13 17.92
C THR A 209 2.50 -6.51 17.89
N ASP A 210 2.21 -7.40 18.86
CA ASP A 210 2.66 -8.80 18.83
C ASP A 210 2.12 -9.55 17.59
N LEU A 211 0.87 -9.32 17.21
CA LEU A 211 0.34 -9.88 15.95
C LEU A 211 1.12 -9.32 14.74
N ILE A 212 1.39 -8.01 14.71
CA ILE A 212 2.12 -7.35 13.62
C ILE A 212 3.56 -7.86 13.49
N GLU A 213 4.23 -8.15 14.60
CA GLU A 213 5.58 -8.72 14.61
C GLU A 213 5.65 -10.11 13.96
N ASN A 214 4.50 -10.80 13.87
CA ASN A 214 4.36 -12.12 13.26
C ASN A 214 3.80 -12.07 11.82
N VAL A 215 3.71 -10.88 11.21
CA VAL A 215 3.28 -10.67 9.82
C VAL A 215 4.47 -10.88 8.88
N ARG A 216 4.39 -11.83 7.94
CA ARG A 216 5.47 -12.14 7.00
C ARG A 216 5.08 -11.99 5.52
N ILE A 217 5.97 -11.41 4.71
CA ILE A 217 5.83 -11.30 3.25
C ILE A 217 6.22 -12.60 2.56
#